data_AF-A0A5R9P1H2-F1
#
_entry.id   AF-A0A5R9P1H2-F1
#
_cell.length_a   1.000
_cell.length_b   1.000
_cell.length_c   1.000
_cell.angle_alpha   90.00
_cell.angle_beta   90.00
_cell.angle_gamma   90.00
#
_symmetry.space_group_name_H-M   'P 1'
#
loop_
_entity.id
_entity.type
_entity.pdbx_description
1 polymer ?
#
loop_
_entity_poly.entity_id
_entity_poly.type
_entity_poly.pdbx_seq_one_letter_code
_entity_poly.pdbx_strand_id
1 'polypeptide(L)'
;MSKKKFTYPQLALCDWLFEANAPGLRFLTLYHGSWNSSRQDFTFHEITEKDENGLWIDRVLGNSSGMSTTDEDRQFMIDLTRRLGGSLAIDCQSLCNEGILTRRNYLSGGASVDEFSKKFVKFELHHNTSLIRRTATGRDWWIEQGKALYEAEHQKRLAKRKDAERTIVIGAWMTITATLPERLTKNLPEDMKLPTPKRKVFRPFATATVQSQSEKRIGVTNIQMFDDWEKHRYYSSAGLDIKWPILGREPNFFISPENLMVDHADNYIGSKLHNLHSEEELDFSARATDHMSKIVPLMLSMHLALDQQKAGLEDMTREMIQNFTGNGPGKLAP
;
A
#
# COMPACT_ATOMS: atom_id res chain seq x y z
N MET A 1 -0.84 33.03 -31.85
CA MET A 1 -0.18 32.39 -30.68
C MET A 1 -1.00 31.18 -30.28
N SER A 2 -0.39 30.00 -30.17
CA SER A 2 -1.07 28.79 -29.67
C SER A 2 -1.52 29.03 -28.23
N LYS A 3 -2.84 29.01 -27.94
CA LYS A 3 -3.37 29.00 -26.57
C LYS A 3 -2.77 27.81 -25.83
N LYS A 4 -1.81 28.03 -24.93
CA LYS A 4 -1.24 26.95 -24.11
C LYS A 4 -2.38 26.32 -23.30
N LYS A 5 -2.48 25.00 -23.33
CA LYS A 5 -3.49 24.25 -22.61
C LYS A 5 -2.94 23.90 -21.22
N PHE A 6 -3.53 24.45 -20.17
CA PHE A 6 -3.27 23.99 -18.81
C PHE A 6 -3.88 22.61 -18.58
N THR A 7 -3.18 21.78 -17.82
CA THR A 7 -3.67 20.46 -17.41
C THR A 7 -4.71 20.59 -16.28
N TYR A 8 -5.53 19.56 -16.08
CA TYR A 8 -6.50 19.54 -14.98
C TYR A 8 -5.84 19.80 -13.60
N PRO A 9 -4.73 19.15 -13.21
CA PRO A 9 -4.11 19.42 -11.91
C PRO A 9 -3.65 20.87 -11.73
N GLN A 10 -3.17 21.51 -12.81
CA GLN A 10 -2.80 22.94 -12.78
C GLN A 10 -4.02 23.84 -12.55
N LEU A 11 -5.13 23.57 -13.25
CA LEU A 11 -6.37 24.33 -13.10
C LEU A 11 -7.02 24.09 -11.73
N ALA A 12 -7.01 22.85 -11.24
CA ALA A 12 -7.50 22.47 -9.92
C ALA A 12 -6.66 23.11 -8.80
N LEU A 13 -5.35 23.27 -9.01
CA LEU A 13 -4.50 24.01 -8.08
C LEU A 13 -4.90 25.48 -8.01
N CYS A 14 -5.16 26.11 -9.16
CA CYS A 14 -5.68 27.48 -9.19
C CYS A 14 -7.04 27.58 -8.48
N ASP A 15 -7.96 26.63 -8.73
CA ASP A 15 -9.24 26.57 -8.02
C ASP A 15 -9.06 26.57 -6.50
N TRP A 16 -8.12 25.76 -5.99
CA TRP A 16 -7.80 25.72 -4.57
C TRP A 16 -7.14 27.02 -4.05
N LEU A 17 -6.19 27.61 -4.78
CA LEU A 17 -5.47 28.83 -4.36
C LEU A 17 -6.32 30.12 -4.42
N PHE A 18 -7.26 30.18 -5.35
CA PHE A 18 -8.09 31.36 -5.63
C PHE A 18 -9.53 31.22 -5.12
N GLU A 19 -9.83 30.17 -4.34
CA GLU A 19 -11.13 29.99 -3.70
C GLU A 19 -11.48 31.20 -2.83
N ALA A 20 -12.58 31.88 -3.16
CA ALA A 20 -12.92 33.18 -2.56
C ALA A 20 -13.29 33.08 -1.07
N ASN A 21 -13.86 31.94 -0.67
CA ASN A 21 -14.33 31.66 0.69
C ASN A 21 -13.42 30.66 1.41
N ALA A 22 -12.15 30.55 0.99
CA ALA A 22 -11.19 29.74 1.73
C ALA A 22 -11.06 30.28 3.18
N PRO A 23 -10.97 29.39 4.19
CA PRO A 23 -10.85 29.80 5.59
C PRO A 23 -9.60 30.63 5.87
N GLY A 24 -8.60 30.62 4.97
CA GLY A 24 -7.69 31.76 4.86
C GLY A 24 -6.69 31.69 3.70
N LEU A 25 -5.45 32.12 3.94
CA LEU A 25 -4.46 32.34 2.87
C LEU A 25 -3.73 31.05 2.51
N ARG A 26 -3.86 30.63 1.24
CA ARG A 26 -3.25 29.42 0.71
C ARG A 26 -2.01 29.69 -0.13
N PHE A 27 -0.99 28.87 0.04
CA PHE A 27 0.24 28.89 -0.76
C PHE A 27 0.91 27.51 -0.77
N LEU A 28 1.96 27.36 -1.59
CA LEU A 28 2.79 26.16 -1.61
C LEU A 28 4.24 26.50 -1.33
N THR A 29 4.96 25.54 -0.80
CA THR A 29 6.41 25.56 -0.72
C THR A 29 7.00 24.36 -1.45
N LEU A 30 8.19 24.53 -2.02
CA LEU A 30 8.90 23.49 -2.74
C LEU A 30 10.33 23.43 -2.21
N TYR A 31 10.67 22.32 -1.56
CA TYR A 31 12.01 22.07 -1.05
C TYR A 31 12.95 21.61 -2.18
N HIS A 32 14.18 22.13 -2.20
CA HIS A 32 15.18 21.82 -3.24
C HIS A 32 16.28 20.86 -2.77
N GLY A 33 16.15 20.22 -1.61
CA GLY A 33 17.20 19.37 -1.05
C GLY A 33 17.23 17.97 -1.64
N SER A 34 17.62 17.88 -2.91
CA SER A 34 18.63 16.97 -3.45
C SER A 34 18.63 17.15 -4.97
N TRP A 35 19.79 17.32 -5.59
CA TRP A 35 19.91 17.48 -7.04
C TRP A 35 19.45 16.24 -7.85
N ASN A 36 19.01 15.17 -7.19
CA ASN A 36 18.60 13.90 -7.80
C ASN A 36 17.15 13.47 -7.48
N SER A 37 16.37 14.21 -6.69
CA SER A 37 14.95 13.87 -6.52
C SER A 37 14.13 14.45 -7.67
N SER A 38 13.82 13.61 -8.65
CA SER A 38 12.86 13.91 -9.73
C SER A 38 11.42 14.15 -9.24
N ARG A 39 11.18 14.15 -7.93
CA ARG A 39 9.89 14.43 -7.30
C ARG A 39 9.85 15.87 -6.84
N GLN A 40 8.98 16.67 -7.48
CA GLN A 40 8.55 17.96 -6.97
C GLN A 40 7.53 17.70 -5.86
N ASP A 41 8.01 17.42 -4.65
CA ASP A 41 7.13 17.27 -3.49
C ASP A 41 6.83 18.68 -2.96
N PHE A 42 5.62 19.17 -3.26
CA PHE A 42 5.12 20.42 -2.69
C PHE A 42 4.60 20.17 -1.28
N THR A 43 4.86 21.13 -0.41
CA THR A 43 4.12 21.28 0.84
C THR A 43 3.08 22.37 0.62
N PHE A 44 1.83 22.06 0.90
CA PHE A 44 0.70 22.97 0.81
C PHE A 44 0.50 23.64 2.17
N HIS A 45 0.08 24.89 2.17
CA HIS A 45 -0.11 25.67 3.38
C HIS A 45 -1.45 26.37 3.32
N GLU A 46 -2.21 26.31 4.42
CA GLU A 46 -3.45 27.04 4.62
C GLU A 46 -3.37 27.78 5.96
N ILE A 47 -3.20 29.10 5.88
CA ILE A 47 -3.26 29.99 7.03
C ILE A 47 -4.72 30.16 7.40
N THR A 48 -5.13 29.73 8.58
CA THR A 48 -6.55 29.75 8.99
C THR A 48 -6.86 31.02 9.77
N GLU A 49 -6.41 31.08 11.02
CA GLU A 49 -6.72 32.15 11.96
C GLU A 49 -5.51 32.55 12.79
N LYS A 50 -5.70 33.46 13.74
CA LYS A 50 -4.69 33.80 14.73
C LYS A 50 -5.00 33.13 16.06
N ASP A 51 -3.97 32.67 16.73
CA ASP A 51 -4.08 32.19 18.11
C ASP A 51 -4.32 33.35 19.10
N GLU A 52 -4.47 33.00 20.37
CA GLU A 52 -4.64 33.94 21.48
C GLU A 52 -3.45 34.92 21.62
N ASN A 53 -2.28 34.56 21.09
CA ASN A 53 -1.06 35.39 21.09
C ASN A 53 -0.94 36.27 19.83
N GLY A 54 -1.91 36.23 18.93
CA GLY A 54 -1.92 36.98 17.67
C GLY A 54 -1.01 36.41 16.57
N LEU A 55 -0.49 35.20 16.75
CA LEU A 55 0.31 34.43 15.79
C LEU A 55 -0.60 33.66 14.83
N TRP A 56 -0.22 33.61 13.56
CA TRP A 56 -0.98 32.88 12.55
C TRP A 56 -0.86 31.35 12.73
N ILE A 57 -1.98 30.65 12.69
CA ILE A 57 -2.02 29.20 12.66
C ILE A 57 -1.83 28.78 11.19
N ASP A 58 -0.73 28.08 10.91
CA ASP A 58 -0.48 27.45 9.61
C ASP A 58 -0.85 25.97 9.66
N ARG A 59 -1.82 25.57 8.83
CA ARG A 59 -2.08 24.17 8.57
C ARG A 59 -1.16 23.70 7.45
N VAL A 60 -0.08 23.03 7.84
CA VAL A 60 0.89 22.43 6.90
C VAL A 60 0.34 21.11 6.34
N LEU A 61 0.38 20.99 5.02
CA LEU A 61 -0.17 19.90 4.24
C LEU A 61 0.95 19.32 3.38
N GLY A 62 1.71 18.38 3.92
CA GLY A 62 2.90 17.86 3.24
C GLY A 62 3.28 16.46 3.69
N ASN A 63 4.20 15.85 2.96
CA ASN A 63 4.72 14.52 3.22
C ASN A 63 5.80 14.53 4.32
N SER A 64 5.62 15.33 5.38
CA SER A 64 6.57 15.42 6.48
C SER A 64 6.42 14.19 7.38
N SER A 65 7.39 13.28 7.25
CA SER A 65 7.47 11.96 7.87
C SER A 65 7.70 11.97 9.40
N GLY A 66 7.17 12.96 10.13
CA GLY A 66 7.53 13.17 11.54
C GLY A 66 6.45 13.77 12.45
N MET A 67 5.25 14.08 11.96
CA MET A 67 4.15 14.50 12.84
C MET A 67 3.12 13.39 12.97
N SER A 68 2.65 13.16 14.20
CA SER A 68 1.47 12.34 14.48
C SER A 68 0.30 12.90 13.68
N THR A 69 0.07 12.32 12.50
CA THR A 69 -0.95 12.78 11.56
C THR A 69 -2.27 12.36 12.17
N THR A 70 -3.12 13.32 12.53
CA THR A 70 -4.47 13.01 13.00
C THR A 70 -5.26 12.35 11.85
N ASP A 71 -6.31 11.58 12.16
CA ASP A 71 -7.17 11.01 11.12
C ASP A 71 -7.81 12.10 10.25
N GLU A 72 -8.07 13.27 10.83
CA GLU A 72 -8.58 14.45 10.13
C GLU A 72 -7.58 14.99 9.09
N ASP A 73 -6.29 15.09 9.45
CA ASP A 73 -5.25 15.53 8.51
C ASP A 73 -5.02 14.52 7.39
N ARG A 74 -5.11 13.22 7.71
CA ARG A 74 -5.02 12.17 6.70
C ARG A 74 -6.19 12.23 5.72
N GLN A 75 -7.41 12.36 6.23
CA GLN A 75 -8.62 12.47 5.41
C GLN A 75 -8.56 13.72 4.53
N PHE A 76 -8.14 14.84 5.10
CA PHE A 76 -7.97 16.08 4.36
C PHE A 76 -6.93 15.97 3.23
N MET A 77 -5.78 15.33 3.48
CA MET A 77 -4.76 15.09 2.45
C MET A 77 -5.27 14.22 1.31
N ILE A 78 -6.08 13.21 1.63
CA ILE A 78 -6.76 12.36 0.64
C ILE A 78 -7.71 13.21 -0.21
N ASP A 79 -8.53 14.06 0.42
CA ASP A 79 -9.51 14.89 -0.27
C ASP A 79 -8.86 15.98 -1.14
N LEU A 80 -7.78 16.59 -0.67
CA LEU A 80 -6.98 17.51 -1.47
C LEU A 80 -6.37 16.79 -2.67
N THR A 81 -5.80 15.61 -2.48
CA THR A 81 -5.22 14.81 -3.57
C THR A 81 -6.30 14.44 -4.60
N ARG A 82 -7.51 14.11 -4.17
CA ARG A 82 -8.67 13.87 -5.06
C ARG A 82 -9.05 15.12 -5.83
N ARG A 83 -9.17 16.28 -5.15
CA ARG A 83 -9.49 17.58 -5.76
C ARG A 83 -8.50 17.95 -6.86
N LEU A 84 -7.21 17.75 -6.59
CA LEU A 84 -6.11 18.04 -7.53
C LEU A 84 -5.93 16.99 -8.64
N GLY A 85 -6.80 15.97 -8.70
CA GLY A 85 -6.83 15.01 -9.80
C GLY A 85 -5.97 13.76 -9.60
N GLY A 86 -5.59 13.45 -8.36
CA GLY A 86 -4.89 12.22 -7.97
C GLY A 86 -3.39 12.39 -7.77
N SER A 87 -2.85 13.60 -7.73
CA SER A 87 -1.43 13.79 -7.42
C SER A 87 -1.19 15.15 -6.79
N LEU A 88 -0.34 15.17 -5.77
CA LEU A 88 0.19 16.40 -5.18
C LEU A 88 1.44 16.91 -5.93
N ALA A 89 2.05 16.08 -6.77
CA ALA A 89 3.14 16.48 -7.66
C ALA A 89 2.58 17.18 -8.90
N ILE A 90 2.44 18.50 -8.84
CA ILE A 90 1.83 19.34 -9.88
C ILE A 90 2.89 20.23 -10.53
N ASP A 91 3.14 20.08 -11.83
CA ASP A 91 4.04 20.99 -12.54
C ASP A 91 3.46 22.41 -12.61
N CYS A 92 3.99 23.31 -11.77
CA CYS A 92 3.56 24.70 -11.70
C CYS A 92 4.32 25.61 -12.67
N GLN A 93 5.28 25.10 -13.46
CA GLN A 93 6.14 25.95 -14.28
C GLN A 93 5.35 26.75 -15.32
N SER A 94 4.35 26.12 -15.94
CA SER A 94 3.49 26.82 -16.91
C SER A 94 2.67 27.93 -16.27
N LEU A 95 2.15 27.72 -15.05
CA LEU A 95 1.41 28.75 -14.30
C LEU A 95 2.33 29.90 -13.87
N CYS A 96 3.59 29.61 -13.52
CA CYS A 96 4.59 30.62 -13.20
C CYS A 96 4.99 31.45 -14.42
N ASN A 97 5.21 30.81 -15.56
CA ASN A 97 5.62 31.47 -16.80
C ASN A 97 4.55 32.45 -17.32
N GLU A 98 3.27 32.14 -17.11
CA GLU A 98 2.15 33.00 -17.48
C GLU A 98 1.84 34.07 -16.41
N GLY A 99 2.63 34.13 -15.33
CA GLY A 99 2.47 35.12 -14.26
C GLY A 99 1.20 34.93 -13.42
N ILE A 100 0.54 33.77 -13.51
CA ILE A 100 -0.64 33.42 -12.70
C ILE A 100 -0.20 33.10 -11.27
N LEU A 101 0.92 32.39 -11.14
CA LEU A 101 1.60 32.15 -9.89
C LEU A 101 2.97 32.85 -9.92
N THR A 102 3.49 33.20 -8.75
CA THR A 102 4.88 33.63 -8.61
C THR A 102 5.63 32.56 -7.83
N ARG A 103 6.76 32.12 -8.39
CA ARG A 103 7.75 31.32 -7.70
C ARG A 103 8.87 32.23 -7.25
N ARG A 104 9.08 32.31 -5.96
CA ARG A 104 10.18 33.06 -5.39
C ARG A 104 11.12 32.10 -4.67
N ASN A 105 12.39 32.10 -5.05
CA ASN A 105 13.47 31.40 -4.36
C ASN A 105 13.88 32.23 -3.14
N TYR A 106 13.00 32.36 -2.15
CA TYR A 106 13.40 32.96 -0.89
C TYR A 106 13.92 31.88 0.04
N LEU A 107 14.64 32.27 1.08
CA LEU A 107 15.10 31.43 2.18
C LEU A 107 16.37 30.61 1.89
N SER A 108 17.39 31.26 1.31
CA SER A 108 18.74 31.04 1.87
C SER A 108 18.67 31.50 3.33
N GLY A 109 19.08 30.67 4.29
CA GLY A 109 18.87 30.90 5.73
C GLY A 109 19.29 32.27 6.27
N GLY A 110 18.80 32.62 7.46
CA GLY A 110 19.14 33.85 8.18
C GLY A 110 17.94 34.57 8.78
N ALA A 111 18.16 35.76 9.34
CA ALA A 111 17.18 36.52 10.14
C ALA A 111 15.82 36.78 9.46
N SER A 112 15.77 36.87 8.13
CA SER A 112 14.51 37.08 7.39
C SER A 112 13.57 35.87 7.40
N VAL A 113 14.12 34.65 7.44
CA VAL A 113 13.33 33.42 7.62
C VAL A 113 12.78 33.40 9.03
N ASP A 114 13.63 33.69 10.02
CA ASP A 114 13.26 33.69 11.43
C ASP A 114 12.19 34.75 11.74
N GLU A 115 12.30 35.95 11.18
CA GLU A 115 11.28 37.00 11.29
C GLU A 115 9.94 36.63 10.64
N PHE A 116 9.98 35.87 9.54
CA PHE A 116 8.76 35.39 8.90
C PHE A 116 8.12 34.26 9.71
N SER A 117 8.92 33.28 10.15
CA SER A 117 8.47 32.18 11.01
C SER A 117 7.92 32.63 12.36
N LYS A 118 8.46 33.71 12.95
CA LYS A 118 7.94 34.32 14.20
C LYS A 118 6.51 34.84 14.11
N LYS A 119 5.93 34.97 12.90
CA LYS A 119 4.54 35.40 12.72
C LYS A 119 3.54 34.26 12.84
N PHE A 120 4.02 33.02 13.02
CA PHE A 120 3.20 31.81 13.00
C PHE A 120 3.39 31.00 14.29
N VAL A 121 2.36 30.27 14.71
CA VAL A 121 2.39 29.40 15.90
C VAL A 121 3.43 28.29 15.75
N LYS A 122 3.48 27.67 14.57
CA LYS A 122 4.48 26.66 14.19
C LYS A 122 4.74 26.77 12.70
N PHE A 123 5.91 27.27 12.33
CA PHE A 123 6.26 27.43 10.92
C PHE A 123 7.72 27.08 10.66
N GLU A 124 7.94 25.84 10.25
CA GLU A 124 9.24 25.30 9.87
C GLU A 124 9.41 25.39 8.36
N LEU A 125 10.12 26.42 7.90
CA LEU A 125 10.65 26.47 6.55
C LEU A 125 12.09 25.98 6.56
N HIS A 126 12.36 24.87 5.90
CA HIS A 126 13.74 24.43 5.68
C HIS A 126 14.48 25.42 4.76
N HIS A 127 15.79 25.58 4.97
CA HIS A 127 16.65 26.29 4.03
C HIS A 127 16.51 25.69 2.62
N ASN A 128 16.60 26.52 1.57
CA ASN A 128 16.40 26.13 0.17
C ASN A 128 14.96 25.71 -0.17
N THR A 129 14.00 26.56 0.17
CA THR A 129 12.57 26.32 -0.11
C THR A 129 11.99 27.45 -0.96
N SER A 130 11.54 27.16 -2.19
CA SER A 130 10.78 28.16 -2.96
C SER A 130 9.40 28.36 -2.36
N LEU A 131 8.95 29.61 -2.31
CA LEU A 131 7.55 29.97 -2.06
C LEU A 131 6.82 30.14 -3.39
N ILE A 132 5.68 29.46 -3.53
CA ILE A 132 4.78 29.58 -4.68
C ILE A 132 3.44 30.13 -4.18
N ARG A 133 3.02 31.26 -4.74
CA ARG A 133 1.77 31.92 -4.33
C ARG A 133 1.05 32.58 -5.50
N ARG A 134 -0.22 32.88 -5.29
CA ARG A 134 -1.05 33.66 -6.20
C ARG A 134 -0.51 35.08 -6.45
N THR A 135 -0.74 35.60 -7.66
CA THR A 135 -0.47 36.99 -8.05
C THR A 135 -1.79 37.76 -8.23
N ALA A 136 -1.72 39.10 -8.30
CA ALA A 136 -2.89 39.92 -8.62
C ALA A 136 -3.39 39.63 -10.05
N THR A 137 -2.47 39.59 -11.02
CA THR A 137 -2.76 39.23 -12.42
C THR A 137 -3.38 37.83 -12.54
N GLY A 138 -2.90 36.86 -11.75
CA GLY A 138 -3.47 35.52 -11.69
C GLY A 138 -4.89 35.49 -11.13
N ARG A 139 -5.21 36.39 -10.18
CA ARG A 139 -6.56 36.52 -9.63
C ARG A 139 -7.53 37.03 -10.69
N ASP A 140 -7.15 38.07 -11.42
CA ASP A 140 -7.97 38.66 -12.47
C ASP A 140 -8.20 37.63 -13.59
N TRP A 141 -7.11 36.96 -14.03
CA TRP A 141 -7.20 35.86 -14.99
C TRP A 141 -8.11 34.72 -14.52
N TRP A 142 -8.04 34.34 -13.23
CA TRP A 142 -8.89 33.27 -12.68
C TRP A 142 -10.37 33.62 -12.77
N ILE A 143 -10.72 34.86 -12.44
CA ILE A 143 -12.09 35.37 -12.49
C ILE A 143 -12.59 35.43 -13.94
N GLU A 144 -11.77 35.92 -14.88
CA GLU A 144 -12.17 36.12 -16.27
C GLU A 144 -12.21 34.83 -17.10
N GLN A 145 -11.25 33.92 -16.91
CA GLN A 145 -11.03 32.78 -17.81
C GLN A 145 -10.75 31.46 -17.07
N GLY A 146 -9.97 31.50 -15.99
CA GLY A 146 -9.48 30.31 -15.31
C GLY A 146 -10.59 29.40 -14.80
N LYS A 147 -11.64 29.97 -14.17
CA LYS A 147 -12.81 29.23 -13.70
C LYS A 147 -13.53 28.45 -14.81
N ALA A 148 -13.75 29.08 -15.95
CA ALA A 148 -14.43 28.44 -17.08
C ALA A 148 -13.58 27.31 -17.68
N LEU A 149 -12.26 27.48 -17.74
CA LEU A 149 -11.34 26.43 -18.18
C LEU A 149 -11.32 25.25 -17.21
N TYR A 150 -11.28 25.52 -15.90
CA TYR A 150 -11.35 24.49 -14.87
C TYR A 150 -12.65 23.69 -15.00
N GLU A 151 -13.80 24.37 -15.07
CA GLU A 151 -15.10 23.71 -15.18
C GLU A 151 -15.19 22.83 -16.44
N ALA A 152 -14.71 23.33 -17.59
CA ALA A 152 -14.69 22.55 -18.83
C ALA A 152 -13.83 21.28 -18.72
N GLU A 153 -12.64 21.35 -18.10
CA GLU A 153 -11.79 20.17 -17.89
C GLU A 153 -12.33 19.25 -16.78
N HIS A 154 -12.97 19.81 -15.75
CA HIS A 154 -13.63 19.06 -14.68
C HIS A 154 -14.78 18.22 -15.25
N GLN A 155 -15.66 18.81 -16.08
CA GLN A 155 -16.74 18.08 -16.74
C GLN A 155 -16.23 16.99 -17.69
N LYS A 156 -15.16 17.25 -18.45
CA LYS A 156 -14.51 16.20 -19.27
C LYS A 156 -14.00 15.04 -18.43
N ARG A 157 -13.42 15.33 -17.26
CA ARG A 157 -12.93 14.29 -16.34
C ARG A 157 -14.08 13.50 -15.74
N LEU A 158 -15.16 14.16 -15.34
CA LEU A 158 -16.38 13.51 -14.83
C LEU A 158 -17.02 12.60 -15.90
N ALA A 159 -17.12 13.06 -17.14
CA ALA A 159 -17.64 12.26 -18.25
C ALA A 159 -16.77 11.00 -18.46
N LYS A 160 -15.44 11.16 -18.56
CA LYS A 160 -14.51 10.01 -18.68
C LYS A 160 -14.62 9.03 -17.52
N ARG A 161 -14.80 9.53 -16.30
CA ARG A 161 -14.98 8.68 -15.12
C ARG A 161 -16.28 7.90 -15.23
N LYS A 162 -17.39 8.56 -15.59
CA LYS A 162 -18.70 7.93 -15.76
C LYS A 162 -18.69 6.84 -16.84
N ASP A 163 -17.98 7.08 -17.94
CA ASP A 163 -17.85 6.09 -19.02
C ASP A 163 -17.06 4.84 -18.59
N ALA A 164 -16.11 5.01 -17.65
CA ALA A 164 -15.31 3.91 -17.11
C ALA A 164 -15.96 3.22 -15.90
N GLU A 165 -16.97 3.85 -15.29
CA GLU A 165 -17.55 3.45 -14.01
C GLU A 165 -18.31 2.13 -14.13
N ARG A 166 -17.76 1.12 -13.46
CA ARG A 166 -18.35 -0.22 -13.37
C ARG A 166 -17.75 -0.95 -12.19
N THR A 167 -18.50 -1.89 -11.66
CA THR A 167 -18.04 -2.74 -10.56
C THR A 167 -17.27 -3.92 -11.12
N ILE A 168 -16.20 -4.32 -10.42
CA ILE A 168 -15.34 -5.44 -10.79
C ILE A 168 -15.09 -6.34 -9.58
N VAL A 169 -14.75 -7.60 -9.85
CA VAL A 169 -14.14 -8.49 -8.85
C VAL A 169 -12.64 -8.53 -9.12
N ILE A 170 -11.87 -8.16 -8.11
CA ILE A 170 -10.41 -8.23 -8.09
C ILE A 170 -10.02 -9.62 -7.63
N GLY A 171 -9.10 -10.27 -8.35
CA GLY A 171 -8.52 -11.54 -7.95
C GLY A 171 -7.07 -11.40 -7.47
N ALA A 172 -6.69 -12.24 -6.50
CA ALA A 172 -5.33 -12.36 -5.99
C ALA A 172 -4.78 -13.76 -6.27
N TRP A 173 -3.52 -13.82 -6.65
CA TRP A 173 -2.77 -15.08 -6.65
C TRP A 173 -2.27 -15.36 -5.25
N MET A 174 -2.57 -16.56 -4.76
CA MET A 174 -2.08 -17.03 -3.46
C MET A 174 -1.73 -18.51 -3.52
N THR A 175 -0.89 -18.94 -2.58
CA THR A 175 -0.64 -20.36 -2.32
C THR A 175 -1.54 -20.80 -1.16
N ILE A 176 -2.48 -21.70 -1.39
CA ILE A 176 -3.22 -22.37 -0.32
C ILE A 176 -2.44 -23.59 0.15
N THR A 177 -2.43 -23.83 1.46
CA THR A 177 -1.84 -25.01 2.10
C THR A 177 -2.95 -25.81 2.75
N ALA A 178 -2.96 -27.12 2.57
CA ALA A 178 -4.01 -27.96 3.14
C ALA A 178 -3.99 -27.85 4.67
N THR A 179 -5.15 -27.62 5.28
CA THR A 179 -5.27 -27.65 6.74
C THR A 179 -5.46 -29.08 7.20
N LEU A 180 -4.55 -29.57 8.04
CA LEU A 180 -4.60 -30.94 8.55
C LEU A 180 -5.07 -30.96 10.01
N PRO A 181 -5.93 -31.91 10.40
CA PRO A 181 -6.33 -32.07 11.80
C PRO A 181 -5.13 -32.31 12.73
N GLU A 182 -5.19 -31.76 13.95
CA GLU A 182 -4.10 -31.88 14.95
C GLU A 182 -3.69 -33.34 15.22
N ARG A 183 -4.66 -34.28 15.18
CA ARG A 183 -4.39 -35.71 15.37
C ARG A 183 -3.39 -36.31 14.37
N LEU A 184 -3.24 -35.71 13.18
CA LEU A 184 -2.30 -36.18 12.14
C LEU A 184 -0.92 -35.51 12.29
N THR A 185 -0.84 -34.34 12.91
CA THR A 185 0.41 -33.57 13.04
C THR A 185 1.09 -33.78 14.39
N LYS A 186 0.32 -34.01 15.45
CA LYS A 186 0.81 -34.11 16.84
C LYS A 186 1.63 -35.36 17.14
N ASN A 187 1.37 -36.45 16.44
CA ASN A 187 2.02 -37.74 16.69
C ASN A 187 3.27 -37.96 15.84
N LEU A 188 3.68 -36.96 15.05
CA LEU A 188 4.88 -37.06 14.24
C LEU A 188 6.13 -36.83 15.13
N PRO A 189 7.20 -37.61 14.92
CA PRO A 189 8.50 -37.37 15.55
C PRO A 189 8.99 -35.95 15.27
N GLU A 190 9.73 -35.37 16.21
CA GLU A 190 10.17 -33.96 16.16
C GLU A 190 10.95 -33.62 14.88
N ASP A 191 11.75 -34.57 14.37
CA ASP A 191 12.56 -34.40 13.16
C ASP A 191 11.80 -34.68 11.85
N MET A 192 10.55 -35.13 11.93
CA MET A 192 9.76 -35.55 10.77
C MET A 192 8.81 -34.45 10.29
N LYS A 193 9.20 -33.78 9.20
CA LYS A 193 8.35 -32.78 8.54
C LYS A 193 7.33 -33.45 7.63
N LEU A 194 6.05 -33.20 7.87
CA LEU A 194 4.99 -33.65 6.98
C LEU A 194 4.98 -32.80 5.69
N PRO A 195 5.02 -33.41 4.50
CA PRO A 195 4.97 -32.68 3.24
C PRO A 195 3.52 -32.25 2.95
N THR A 196 3.05 -31.22 3.65
CA THR A 196 1.68 -30.71 3.48
C THR A 196 1.47 -30.19 2.05
N PRO A 197 0.45 -30.68 1.30
CA PRO A 197 0.20 -30.24 -0.05
C PRO A 197 -0.06 -28.74 -0.13
N LYS A 198 0.53 -28.11 -1.14
CA LYS A 198 0.34 -26.69 -1.47
C LYS A 198 -0.14 -26.55 -2.90
N ARG A 199 -0.99 -25.56 -3.16
CA ARG A 199 -1.48 -25.26 -4.51
C ARG A 199 -1.55 -23.75 -4.71
N LYS A 200 -1.08 -23.28 -5.86
CA LYS A 200 -1.27 -21.88 -6.27
C LYS A 200 -2.64 -21.73 -6.92
N VAL A 201 -3.43 -20.77 -6.44
CA VAL A 201 -4.80 -20.51 -6.89
C VAL A 201 -5.02 -19.02 -7.10
N PHE A 202 -5.93 -18.67 -8.00
CA PHE A 202 -6.40 -17.31 -8.21
C PHE A 202 -7.79 -17.18 -7.59
N ARG A 203 -7.92 -16.36 -6.54
CA ARG A 203 -9.14 -16.25 -5.72
C ARG A 203 -9.70 -14.83 -5.71
N PRO A 204 -11.01 -14.66 -5.55
CA PRO A 204 -11.64 -13.37 -5.38
C PRO A 204 -11.13 -12.72 -4.11
N PHE A 205 -10.67 -11.48 -4.23
CA PHE A 205 -9.99 -10.71 -3.19
C PHE A 205 -10.85 -9.56 -2.67
N ALA A 206 -11.43 -8.80 -3.58
CA ALA A 206 -12.27 -7.65 -3.25
C ALA A 206 -13.23 -7.34 -4.40
N THR A 207 -14.30 -6.62 -4.11
CA THR A 207 -15.03 -5.84 -5.11
C THR A 207 -14.50 -4.41 -5.12
N ALA A 208 -14.56 -3.77 -6.28
CA ALA A 208 -14.20 -2.36 -6.40
C ALA A 208 -14.93 -1.70 -7.58
N THR A 209 -14.99 -0.38 -7.58
CA THR A 209 -15.47 0.41 -8.72
C THR A 209 -14.29 0.89 -9.55
N VAL A 210 -14.35 0.71 -10.86
CA VAL A 210 -13.35 1.26 -11.80
C VAL A 210 -13.61 2.76 -11.98
N GLN A 211 -12.55 3.57 -11.91
CA GLN A 211 -12.61 5.02 -12.18
C GLN A 211 -11.84 5.43 -13.43
N SER A 212 -10.88 4.62 -13.85
CA SER A 212 -10.07 4.87 -15.03
C SER A 212 -9.45 3.57 -15.52
N GLN A 213 -9.18 3.48 -16.81
CA GLN A 213 -8.53 2.32 -17.39
C GLN A 213 -7.51 2.74 -18.44
N SER A 214 -6.36 2.08 -18.37
CA SER A 214 -5.30 2.10 -19.37
C SER A 214 -4.93 0.66 -19.71
N GLU A 215 -4.12 0.45 -20.74
CA GLU A 215 -3.63 -0.89 -21.12
C GLU A 215 -2.87 -1.61 -19.99
N LYS A 216 -2.25 -0.86 -19.07
CA LYS A 216 -1.38 -1.42 -18.03
C LYS A 216 -1.99 -1.39 -16.63
N ARG A 217 -3.01 -0.56 -16.40
CA ARG A 217 -3.55 -0.27 -15.07
C ARG A 217 -5.03 0.01 -15.13
N ILE A 218 -5.76 -0.53 -14.17
CA ILE A 218 -7.16 -0.24 -13.89
C ILE A 218 -7.18 0.52 -12.57
N GLY A 219 -7.55 1.81 -12.60
CA GLY A 219 -7.69 2.63 -11.39
C GLY A 219 -9.00 2.30 -10.68
N VAL A 220 -8.93 2.04 -9.37
CA VAL A 220 -10.04 1.51 -8.58
C VAL A 220 -10.34 2.34 -7.34
N THR A 221 -11.58 2.30 -6.89
CA THR A 221 -12.11 2.99 -5.69
C THR A 221 -13.13 2.09 -4.99
N ASN A 222 -13.66 2.52 -3.84
CA ASN A 222 -14.69 1.82 -3.08
C ASN A 222 -14.37 0.34 -2.90
N ILE A 223 -13.11 0.06 -2.54
CA ILE A 223 -12.60 -1.30 -2.41
C ILE A 223 -13.26 -1.94 -1.17
N GLN A 224 -13.97 -3.04 -1.37
CA GLN A 224 -14.55 -3.85 -0.31
C GLN A 224 -13.87 -5.22 -0.37
N MET A 225 -12.95 -5.45 0.56
CA MET A 225 -12.29 -6.75 0.69
C MET A 225 -13.27 -7.79 1.24
N PHE A 226 -13.17 -9.04 0.79
CA PHE A 226 -13.91 -10.13 1.42
C PHE A 226 -13.28 -10.48 2.79
N ASP A 227 -14.11 -10.83 3.77
CA ASP A 227 -13.75 -10.93 5.20
C ASP A 227 -12.63 -11.96 5.50
N ASP A 228 -12.51 -12.99 4.68
CA ASP A 228 -11.46 -14.01 4.79
C ASP A 228 -10.07 -13.41 4.61
N TRP A 229 -9.92 -12.37 3.78
CA TRP A 229 -8.62 -11.75 3.51
C TRP A 229 -8.09 -10.89 4.64
N GLU A 230 -8.94 -10.38 5.53
CA GLU A 230 -8.49 -9.59 6.67
C GLU A 230 -7.65 -10.47 7.63
N LYS A 231 -8.07 -11.71 7.86
CA LYS A 231 -7.28 -12.70 8.62
C LYS A 231 -5.94 -12.96 7.93
N HIS A 232 -5.94 -13.16 6.61
CA HIS A 232 -4.73 -13.46 5.84
C HIS A 232 -3.71 -12.31 5.81
N ARG A 233 -4.14 -11.07 6.08
CA ARG A 233 -3.27 -9.89 6.19
C ARG A 233 -2.38 -9.90 7.44
N TYR A 234 -2.87 -10.46 8.54
CA TYR A 234 -2.20 -10.38 9.85
C TYR A 234 -1.51 -11.69 10.27
N TYR A 235 -1.94 -12.85 9.74
CA TYR A 235 -1.34 -14.16 10.04
C TYR A 235 -0.22 -14.55 9.05
N SER A 236 0.75 -13.64 8.82
CA SER A 236 1.90 -13.85 7.92
C SER A 236 2.87 -14.97 8.38
N SER A 237 2.68 -15.53 9.57
CA SER A 237 3.46 -16.66 10.09
C SER A 237 3.14 -17.99 9.40
N ALA A 238 2.07 -18.08 8.60
CA ALA A 238 1.65 -19.32 7.93
C ALA A 238 2.20 -19.52 6.50
N GLY A 239 3.18 -18.71 6.04
CA GLY A 239 3.86 -18.96 4.76
C GLY A 239 2.96 -18.83 3.53
N LEU A 240 2.01 -17.90 3.56
CA LEU A 240 1.17 -17.58 2.42
C LEU A 240 1.84 -16.51 1.55
N ASP A 241 2.41 -16.94 0.42
CA ASP A 241 2.90 -16.05 -0.64
C ASP A 241 1.71 -15.40 -1.38
N ILE A 242 1.13 -14.36 -0.79
CA ILE A 242 0.07 -13.56 -1.41
C ILE A 242 0.72 -12.45 -2.23
N LYS A 243 0.49 -12.47 -3.55
CA LYS A 243 0.80 -11.31 -4.39
C LYS A 243 -0.35 -10.32 -4.26
N TRP A 244 -0.19 -9.32 -3.38
CA TRP A 244 -1.19 -8.26 -3.17
C TRP A 244 -1.61 -7.63 -4.51
N PRO A 245 -2.90 -7.71 -4.89
CA PRO A 245 -3.35 -7.31 -6.22
C PRO A 245 -3.58 -5.80 -6.36
N ILE A 246 -3.82 -5.12 -5.23
CA ILE A 246 -4.07 -3.67 -5.17
C ILE A 246 -2.77 -2.95 -4.84
N LEU A 247 -2.38 -2.05 -5.74
CA LEU A 247 -1.16 -1.26 -5.66
C LEU A 247 -1.49 0.22 -5.52
N GLY A 248 -0.48 0.99 -5.13
CA GLY A 248 -0.60 2.43 -4.92
C GLY A 248 -1.00 2.79 -3.48
N ARG A 249 -1.46 4.02 -3.32
CA ARG A 249 -1.91 4.57 -2.03
C ARG A 249 -3.15 5.39 -2.30
N GLU A 250 -4.05 5.43 -1.32
CA GLU A 250 -5.23 6.29 -1.41
C GLU A 250 -4.82 7.73 -1.70
N PRO A 251 -5.48 8.43 -2.64
CA PRO A 251 -6.66 8.04 -3.41
C PRO A 251 -6.41 7.30 -4.74
N ASN A 252 -5.17 6.94 -5.05
CA ASN A 252 -4.75 6.39 -6.35
C ASN A 252 -4.47 4.89 -6.27
N PHE A 253 -5.48 4.12 -5.89
CA PHE A 253 -5.38 2.68 -5.98
C PHE A 253 -5.54 2.21 -7.42
N PHE A 254 -4.76 1.20 -7.78
CA PHE A 254 -4.87 0.56 -9.08
C PHE A 254 -4.55 -0.93 -8.99
N ILE A 255 -5.06 -1.69 -9.95
CA ILE A 255 -4.71 -3.09 -10.17
C ILE A 255 -4.10 -3.25 -11.56
N SER A 256 -3.33 -4.31 -11.74
CA SER A 256 -2.94 -4.79 -13.07
C SER A 256 -4.12 -5.49 -13.74
N PRO A 257 -4.26 -5.44 -15.08
CA PRO A 257 -5.32 -6.17 -15.79
C PRO A 257 -5.33 -7.67 -15.51
N GLU A 258 -4.17 -8.29 -15.23
CA GLU A 258 -4.06 -9.70 -14.82
C GLU A 258 -4.77 -10.04 -13.50
N ASN A 259 -5.07 -9.03 -12.68
CA ASN A 259 -5.78 -9.17 -11.41
C ASN A 259 -7.28 -8.89 -11.55
N LEU A 260 -7.79 -8.60 -12.75
CA LEU A 260 -9.22 -8.51 -13.01
C LEU A 260 -9.79 -9.92 -13.15
N MET A 261 -10.63 -10.33 -12.21
CA MET A 261 -11.27 -11.65 -12.25
C MET A 261 -12.60 -11.60 -12.99
N VAL A 262 -13.44 -10.63 -12.67
CA VAL A 262 -14.71 -10.38 -13.36
C VAL A 262 -14.84 -8.90 -13.66
N ASP A 263 -15.15 -8.61 -14.91
CA ASP A 263 -15.56 -7.28 -15.33
C ASP A 263 -17.08 -7.13 -15.30
N HIS A 264 -17.59 -5.92 -15.01
CA HIS A 264 -19.01 -5.62 -14.85
C HIS A 264 -19.73 -6.55 -13.85
N ALA A 265 -19.10 -6.81 -12.71
CA ALA A 265 -19.68 -7.62 -11.65
C ALA A 265 -20.85 -6.90 -10.96
N ASP A 266 -21.86 -7.66 -10.54
CA ASP A 266 -22.81 -7.21 -9.54
C ASP A 266 -22.42 -7.76 -8.15
N ASN A 267 -23.12 -7.32 -7.11
CA ASN A 267 -22.87 -7.77 -5.74
C ASN A 267 -23.06 -9.30 -5.59
N TYR A 268 -23.96 -9.89 -6.38
CA TYR A 268 -24.26 -11.32 -6.32
C TYR A 268 -23.09 -12.17 -6.85
N ILE A 269 -22.47 -11.76 -7.97
CA ILE A 269 -21.33 -12.45 -8.57
C ILE A 269 -20.14 -12.50 -7.60
N GLY A 270 -19.83 -11.38 -6.96
CA GLY A 270 -18.74 -11.31 -5.97
C GLY A 270 -18.94 -12.31 -4.83
N SER A 271 -20.12 -12.31 -4.20
CA SER A 271 -20.45 -13.24 -3.12
C SER A 271 -20.45 -14.70 -3.57
N LYS A 272 -20.99 -15.00 -4.75
CA LYS A 272 -21.06 -16.37 -5.27
C LYS A 272 -19.67 -16.95 -5.56
N LEU A 273 -18.78 -16.17 -6.16
CA LEU A 273 -17.39 -16.57 -6.39
C LEU A 273 -16.65 -16.79 -5.08
N HIS A 274 -16.84 -15.89 -4.11
CA HIS A 274 -16.24 -16.03 -2.80
C HIS A 274 -16.69 -17.34 -2.11
N ASN A 275 -17.98 -17.66 -2.12
CA ASN A 275 -18.52 -18.91 -1.56
C ASN A 275 -17.97 -20.15 -2.26
N LEU A 276 -17.94 -20.16 -3.60
CA LEU A 276 -17.41 -21.28 -4.39
C LEU A 276 -15.96 -21.62 -4.02
N HIS A 277 -15.13 -20.59 -3.82
CA HIS A 277 -13.74 -20.81 -3.45
C HIS A 277 -13.56 -21.27 -1.99
N SER A 278 -14.43 -20.83 -1.08
CA SER A 278 -14.45 -21.34 0.28
C SER A 278 -14.79 -22.84 0.33
N GLU A 279 -15.72 -23.30 -0.53
CA GLU A 279 -16.01 -24.73 -0.70
C GLU A 279 -14.83 -25.51 -1.29
N GLU A 280 -14.13 -24.95 -2.30
CA GLU A 280 -12.95 -25.57 -2.90
C GLU A 280 -11.82 -25.77 -1.87
N GLU A 281 -11.61 -24.81 -0.97
CA GLU A 281 -10.60 -24.91 0.08
C GLU A 281 -10.92 -26.02 1.10
N LEU A 282 -12.20 -26.17 1.45
CA LEU A 282 -12.68 -27.26 2.30
C LEU A 282 -12.50 -28.63 1.62
N ASP A 283 -12.86 -28.76 0.34
CA ASP A 283 -12.63 -30.01 -0.41
C ASP A 283 -11.14 -30.33 -0.56
N PHE A 284 -10.30 -29.33 -0.85
CA PHE A 284 -8.84 -29.50 -0.92
C PHE A 284 -8.26 -30.03 0.39
N SER A 285 -8.66 -29.44 1.52
CA SER A 285 -8.20 -29.86 2.85
C SER A 285 -8.76 -31.24 3.24
N ALA A 286 -10.00 -31.56 2.87
CA ALA A 286 -10.61 -32.88 3.11
C ALA A 286 -9.86 -33.99 2.35
N ARG A 287 -9.57 -33.79 1.06
CA ARG A 287 -8.79 -34.74 0.26
C ARG A 287 -7.37 -34.90 0.78
N ALA A 288 -6.71 -33.80 1.13
CA ALA A 288 -5.40 -33.84 1.74
C ALA A 288 -5.41 -34.63 3.06
N THR A 289 -6.45 -34.45 3.89
CA THR A 289 -6.63 -35.19 5.14
C THR A 289 -6.83 -36.69 4.92
N ASP A 290 -7.63 -37.11 3.94
CA ASP A 290 -7.81 -38.53 3.61
C ASP A 290 -6.49 -39.19 3.20
N HIS A 291 -5.73 -38.54 2.30
CA HIS A 291 -4.45 -39.07 1.86
C HIS A 291 -3.39 -39.04 2.98
N MET A 292 -3.32 -37.97 3.77
CA MET A 292 -2.39 -37.87 4.89
C MET A 292 -2.70 -38.88 6.00
N SER A 293 -3.98 -39.22 6.20
CA SER A 293 -4.38 -40.29 7.14
C SER A 293 -3.81 -41.67 6.73
N LYS A 294 -3.49 -41.87 5.45
CA LYS A 294 -2.88 -43.11 4.93
C LYS A 294 -1.34 -43.04 4.97
N ILE A 295 -0.76 -41.86 4.75
CA ILE A 295 0.69 -41.65 4.69
C ILE A 295 1.32 -41.60 6.09
N VAL A 296 0.71 -40.87 7.03
CA VAL A 296 1.26 -40.66 8.38
C VAL A 296 1.59 -41.99 9.09
N PRO A 297 0.70 -43.01 9.11
CA PRO A 297 1.02 -44.30 9.72
C PRO A 297 2.23 -45.00 9.09
N LEU A 298 2.40 -44.90 7.77
CA LEU A 298 3.55 -45.48 7.07
C LEU A 298 4.84 -44.77 7.47
N MET A 299 4.82 -43.44 7.53
CA MET A 299 5.97 -42.65 7.97
C MET A 299 6.37 -42.99 9.41
N LEU A 300 5.39 -43.16 10.32
CA LEU A 300 5.63 -43.59 11.69
C LEU A 300 6.23 -45.00 11.76
N SER A 301 5.70 -45.95 10.98
CA SER A 301 6.23 -47.32 10.94
C SER A 301 7.68 -47.37 10.46
N MET A 302 8.02 -46.56 9.45
CA MET A 302 9.37 -46.45 8.93
C MET A 302 10.31 -45.83 9.97
N HIS A 303 9.88 -44.80 10.68
CA HIS A 303 10.67 -44.18 11.74
C HIS A 303 10.96 -45.17 12.89
N LEU A 304 9.95 -45.89 13.37
CA LEU A 304 10.12 -46.89 14.42
C LEU A 304 11.09 -48.02 14.00
N ALA A 305 11.04 -48.46 12.74
CA ALA A 305 11.97 -49.46 12.22
C ALA A 305 13.41 -48.95 12.19
N LEU A 306 13.62 -47.68 11.81
CA LEU A 306 14.94 -47.04 11.82
C LEU A 306 15.48 -46.87 13.25
N ASP A 307 14.63 -46.51 14.20
CA ASP A 307 15.01 -46.40 15.62
C ASP A 307 15.39 -47.75 16.22
N GLN A 308 14.64 -48.81 15.91
CA GLN A 308 15.00 -50.18 16.31
C GLN A 308 16.34 -50.61 15.71
N GLN A 309 16.59 -50.30 14.43
CA GLN A 309 17.86 -50.60 13.78
C GLN A 309 19.02 -49.83 14.43
N LYS A 310 18.82 -48.56 14.79
CA LYS A 310 19.81 -47.75 15.49
C LYS A 310 20.14 -48.32 16.87
N ALA A 311 19.12 -48.68 17.66
CA ALA A 311 19.31 -49.29 18.97
C ALA A 311 20.08 -50.62 18.87
N GLY A 312 19.74 -51.48 17.91
CA GLY A 312 20.47 -52.72 17.66
C GLY A 312 21.93 -52.49 17.27
N LEU A 313 22.22 -51.47 16.45
CA LEU A 313 23.58 -51.08 16.12
C LEU A 313 24.35 -50.57 17.34
N GLU A 314 23.72 -49.77 18.20
CA GLU A 314 24.32 -49.27 19.44
C GLU A 314 24.66 -50.40 20.42
N ASP A 315 23.76 -51.38 20.58
CA ASP A 315 24.00 -52.56 21.41
C ASP A 315 25.14 -53.42 20.85
N MET A 316 25.13 -53.71 19.55
CA MET A 316 26.25 -54.42 18.89
C MET A 316 27.58 -53.66 19.04
N THR A 317 27.55 -52.34 18.91
CA THR A 317 28.76 -51.50 19.05
C THR A 317 29.27 -51.55 20.48
N ARG A 318 28.37 -51.49 21.47
CA ARG A 318 28.71 -51.62 22.90
C ARG A 318 29.32 -52.98 23.21
N GLU A 319 28.73 -54.06 22.69
CA GLU A 319 29.25 -55.43 22.84
C GLU A 319 30.63 -55.57 22.19
N MET A 320 30.83 -55.05 20.97
CA MET A 320 32.14 -55.05 20.32
C MET A 320 33.19 -54.30 21.15
N ILE A 321 32.88 -53.10 21.67
CA ILE A 321 33.77 -52.34 22.55
C ILE A 321 34.09 -53.11 23.83
N GLN A 322 33.10 -53.78 24.44
CA GLN A 322 33.31 -54.63 25.61
C GLN A 322 34.22 -55.83 25.29
N ASN A 323 34.08 -56.44 24.11
CA ASN A 323 34.97 -57.51 23.66
C ASN A 323 36.42 -57.03 23.45
N PHE A 324 36.62 -55.79 22.98
CA PHE A 324 37.95 -55.19 22.87
C PHE A 324 38.56 -54.82 24.24
N THR A 325 37.75 -54.48 25.23
CA THR A 325 38.21 -54.06 26.57
C THR A 325 38.29 -55.21 27.58
N GLY A 326 37.51 -56.28 27.39
CA GLY A 326 37.50 -57.50 28.21
C GLY A 326 38.60 -58.50 27.85
N ASN A 327 39.12 -58.47 26.62
CA ASN A 327 40.32 -59.18 26.20
C ASN A 327 41.55 -58.26 26.17
N GLY A 328 41.76 -57.52 27.26
CA GLY A 328 43.05 -56.89 27.51
C GLY A 328 44.14 -57.96 27.72
N PRO A 329 45.32 -57.84 27.09
CA PRO A 329 46.37 -58.84 27.19
C PRO A 329 46.84 -59.02 28.64
N GLY A 330 46.78 -60.26 29.12
CA GLY A 330 47.57 -60.82 30.22
C GLY A 330 47.89 -59.91 31.40
N LYS A 331 47.02 -59.91 32.42
CA LYS A 331 47.52 -59.80 33.80
C LYS A 331 48.28 -61.08 34.10
N LEU A 332 49.60 -60.98 34.20
CA LEU A 332 50.45 -61.97 34.84
C LEU A 332 49.91 -62.23 36.25
N ALA A 333 49.61 -63.50 36.55
CA ALA A 333 49.32 -63.94 37.90
C ALA A 333 50.57 -63.75 38.79
N PRO A 334 50.41 -63.42 40.08
CA PRO A 334 51.46 -63.69 41.05
C PRO A 334 51.70 -65.20 41.20
#